data_AF-A0A1E7JSX1-F1
#
_entry.id   AF-A0A1E7JSX1-F1
#
_cell.length_a   1.000
_cell.length_b   1.000
_cell.length_c   1.000
_cell.angle_alpha   90.00
_cell.angle_beta   90.00
_cell.angle_gamma   90.00
#
_symmetry.space_group_name_H-M   'P 1'
#
loop_
_entity.id
_entity.type
_entity.pdbx_description
1 polymer ?
#
loop_
_entity_poly.entity_id
_entity_poly.type
_entity_poly.pdbx_seq_one_letter_code
_entity_poly.pdbx_strand_id
1 'polypeptide(L)'
;MTKPKLFVLAALLIAIGVGLFVWEPEEPEAECAKDTGRTSGFVDEEKNCPISVESYERIREAASGPRWDNIGGLVLVLGGVGVAAVGAFRKPKTEA
;
A
#
# COMPACT_ATOMS: atom_id res chain seq x y z
N MET A 1 -14.79 22.02 -13.45
CA MET A 1 -15.33 20.71 -12.98
C MET A 1 -16.79 20.89 -12.59
N THR A 2 -17.72 20.10 -13.12
CA THR A 2 -19.12 20.15 -12.68
C THR A 2 -19.29 19.37 -11.37
N LYS A 3 -20.31 19.68 -10.56
CA LYS A 3 -20.62 18.94 -9.33
C LYS A 3 -20.59 17.41 -9.48
N PRO A 4 -21.24 16.80 -10.50
CA PRO A 4 -21.16 15.34 -10.67
C PRO A 4 -19.73 14.83 -10.93
N LYS A 5 -18.90 15.58 -11.67
CA LYS A 5 -17.49 15.21 -11.90
C LYS A 5 -16.65 15.26 -10.62
N LEU A 6 -16.97 16.15 -9.68
CA LEU A 6 -16.29 16.20 -8.37
C LEU A 6 -16.64 15.00 -7.50
N PHE A 7 -17.90 14.57 -7.48
CA PHE A 7 -18.31 13.37 -6.73
C PHE A 7 -17.74 12.08 -7.32
N VAL A 8 -17.70 11.96 -8.65
CA VAL A 8 -17.04 10.83 -9.32
C VAL A 8 -15.56 10.79 -8.97
N LEU A 9 -14.87 11.94 -9.01
CA LEU A 9 -13.46 12.02 -8.62
C LEU A 9 -13.26 11.65 -7.15
N ALA A 10 -14.09 12.15 -6.25
CA ALA A 10 -14.02 11.82 -4.83
C ALA A 10 -14.22 10.32 -4.57
N ALA A 11 -15.22 9.70 -5.21
CA ALA A 11 -15.47 8.27 -5.11
C ALA A 11 -14.27 7.45 -5.63
N LEU A 12 -13.66 7.87 -6.74
CA LEU A 12 -12.46 7.25 -7.28
C LEU A 12 -11.27 7.33 -6.32
N LEU A 13 -11.00 8.52 -5.78
CA LEU A 13 -9.90 8.73 -4.83
C LEU A 13 -10.06 7.87 -3.57
N ILE A 14 -11.29 7.80 -3.03
CA ILE A 14 -11.60 6.96 -1.88
C ILE A 14 -11.44 5.47 -2.23
N ALA A 15 -11.99 5.03 -3.36
CA ALA A 15 -11.91 3.63 -3.78
C ALA A 15 -10.46 3.18 -3.99
N ILE A 16 -9.63 3.99 -4.65
CA ILE A 16 -8.20 3.70 -4.84
C ILE A 16 -7.49 3.73 -3.48
N GLY A 17 -7.78 4.71 -2.63
CA GLY A 17 -7.15 4.83 -1.31
C GLY A 17 -7.45 3.64 -0.40
N VAL A 18 -8.69 3.15 -0.40
CA VAL A 18 -9.08 1.92 0.32
C VAL A 18 -8.45 0.69 -0.34
N GLY A 19 -8.38 0.63 -1.66
CA GLY A 19 -7.72 -0.45 -2.39
C GLY A 19 -6.26 -0.62 -1.99
N LEU A 20 -5.51 0.48 -1.84
CA LEU A 20 -4.12 0.46 -1.39
C LEU A 20 -3.95 0.01 0.07
N PHE A 21 -4.99 0.15 0.91
CA PHE A 21 -4.97 -0.36 2.28
C PHE A 21 -5.18 -1.88 2.36
N VAL A 22 -5.92 -2.43 1.39
CA VAL A 22 -6.21 -3.88 1.31
C VAL A 22 -5.14 -4.61 0.51
N TRP A 23 -4.38 -3.90 -0.31
CA TRP A 23 -3.30 -4.47 -1.09
C TRP A 23 -2.12 -4.84 -0.20
N GLU A 24 -1.92 -6.14 0.02
CA GLU A 24 -0.72 -6.66 0.67
C GLU A 24 0.42 -6.68 -0.35
N PRO A 25 1.59 -6.11 -0.03
CA PRO A 25 2.76 -6.23 -0.89
C PRO A 25 3.21 -7.70 -0.95
N GLU A 26 3.59 -8.16 -2.14
CA GLU A 26 4.13 -9.50 -2.34
C GLU A 26 5.43 -9.64 -1.53
N GLU A 27 5.45 -10.55 -0.55
CA GLU A 27 6.63 -10.77 0.27
C GLU A 27 7.76 -11.37 -0.59
N PRO A 28 9.03 -10.96 -0.37
CA PRO A 28 10.14 -11.51 -1.12
C PRO A 28 10.32 -13.00 -0.82
N GLU A 29 10.51 -13.81 -1.86
CA GLU A 29 10.72 -15.24 -1.68
C GLU A 29 11.94 -15.55 -0.82
N ALA A 30 11.79 -16.54 0.07
CA ALA A 30 12.89 -17.09 0.82
C ALA A 30 13.87 -17.85 -0.10
N GLU A 31 15.15 -17.50 -0.01
CA GLU A 31 16.26 -18.16 -0.69
C GLU A 31 17.02 -19.04 0.30
N CYS A 32 17.21 -20.31 -0.08
CA CYS A 32 18.01 -21.26 0.70
C CYS A 32 19.48 -20.80 0.78
N ALA A 33 20.09 -20.95 1.96
CA ALA A 33 21.50 -20.72 2.14
C ALA A 33 22.33 -21.68 1.28
N LYS A 34 23.25 -21.12 0.46
CA LYS A 34 24.18 -21.90 -0.37
C LYS A 34 25.31 -22.54 0.45
N ASP A 35 25.64 -21.95 1.60
CA ASP A 35 26.67 -22.43 2.54
C ASP A 35 26.04 -22.78 3.89
N THR A 36 26.23 -24.01 4.34
CA THR A 36 25.66 -24.55 5.61
C THR A 36 26.20 -23.88 6.88
N GLY A 37 27.28 -23.09 6.77
CA GLY A 37 27.91 -22.39 7.89
C GLY A 37 27.43 -20.95 8.13
N ARG A 38 26.66 -20.35 7.21
CA ARG A 38 26.17 -18.97 7.31
C ARG A 38 24.66 -18.93 7.03
N THR A 39 23.89 -19.40 7.99
CA THR A 39 22.43 -19.42 7.93
C THR A 39 21.84 -18.38 8.87
N SER A 40 20.60 -17.94 8.61
CA SER A 40 19.88 -16.99 9.48
C SER A 40 19.39 -17.60 10.79
N GLY A 41 19.51 -18.93 10.96
CA GLY A 41 18.91 -19.69 12.05
C GLY A 41 17.43 -20.02 11.86
N PHE A 42 16.81 -19.53 10.78
CA PHE A 42 15.43 -19.83 10.40
C PHE A 42 15.38 -20.81 9.23
N VAL A 43 14.30 -21.60 9.17
CA VAL A 43 14.06 -22.61 8.15
C VAL A 43 12.80 -22.23 7.38
N ASP A 44 12.87 -22.36 6.06
CA ASP A 44 11.71 -22.24 5.19
C ASP A 44 10.90 -23.56 5.25
N GLU A 45 9.64 -23.49 5.68
CA GLU A 45 8.77 -24.67 5.83
C GLU A 45 8.34 -25.27 4.48
N GLU A 46 8.23 -24.46 3.42
CA GLU A 46 7.89 -24.94 2.08
C GLU A 46 9.08 -25.65 1.43
N LYS A 47 10.27 -25.05 1.54
CA LYS A 47 11.48 -25.55 0.87
C LYS A 47 12.34 -26.47 1.75
N ASN A 48 11.99 -26.62 3.04
CA ASN A 48 12.71 -27.43 4.03
C ASN A 48 14.23 -27.14 4.06
N CYS A 49 14.60 -25.86 3.90
CA CYS A 49 15.99 -25.43 3.83
C CYS A 49 16.28 -24.28 4.80
N PRO A 50 17.49 -24.18 5.36
CA PRO A 50 17.88 -23.03 6.15
C PRO A 50 17.94 -21.79 5.25
N ILE A 51 17.30 -20.71 5.69
CA ILE A 51 17.25 -19.44 4.95
C ILE A 51 18.61 -18.74 5.06
N SER A 52 19.07 -18.12 3.97
CA SER A 52 20.29 -17.31 4.00
C SER A 52 20.11 -16.07 4.87
N VAL A 53 21.19 -15.58 5.49
CA VAL A 53 21.14 -14.33 6.30
C VAL A 53 20.60 -13.16 5.46
N GLU A 54 21.06 -13.06 4.21
CA GLU A 54 20.65 -12.02 3.25
C GLU A 54 19.17 -12.13 2.85
N SER A 55 18.65 -13.35 2.69
CA SER A 55 17.23 -13.56 2.40
C SER A 55 16.35 -13.22 3.60
N TYR A 56 16.79 -13.61 4.81
CA TYR A 56 16.08 -13.27 6.04
C TYR A 56 16.04 -11.76 6.29
N GLU A 57 17.16 -11.05 6.06
CA GLU A 57 17.19 -9.59 6.17
C GLU A 57 16.21 -8.92 5.20
N ARG A 58 16.12 -9.40 3.95
CA ARG A 58 15.15 -8.88 2.96
C ARG A 58 13.70 -9.12 3.37
N ILE A 59 13.36 -10.32 3.86
CA ILE A 59 12.01 -10.64 4.36
C ILE A 59 11.67 -9.78 5.57
N ARG A 60 12.61 -9.66 6.51
CA ARG A 60 12.43 -8.84 7.71
C ARG A 60 12.25 -7.37 7.35
N GLU A 61 13.02 -6.85 6.40
CA GLU A 61 12.92 -5.48 5.94
C GLU A 61 11.63 -5.22 5.17
N ALA A 62 11.13 -6.18 4.38
CA ALA A 62 9.81 -6.11 3.77
C ALA A 62 8.67 -6.11 4.81
N ALA A 63 8.79 -6.94 5.85
CA ALA A 63 7.78 -7.04 6.91
C ALA A 63 7.78 -5.84 7.88
N SER A 64 8.96 -5.25 8.15
CA SER A 64 9.14 -4.14 9.09
C SER A 64 9.31 -2.77 8.43
N GLY A 65 9.39 -2.72 7.11
CA GLY A 65 9.60 -1.52 6.33
C GLY A 65 8.42 -0.55 6.41
N PRO A 66 8.65 0.75 6.10
CA PRO A 66 7.57 1.72 6.00
C PRO A 66 6.55 1.27 4.94
N ARG A 67 5.32 0.99 5.37
CA ARG A 67 4.18 0.65 4.50
C ARG A 67 3.70 1.87 3.74
N TRP A 68 4.46 2.30 2.75
CA TRP A 68 4.20 3.51 1.94
C TRP A 68 2.84 3.47 1.26
N ASP A 69 2.35 2.29 0.89
CA ASP A 69 1.02 2.10 0.28
C ASP A 69 -0.11 2.54 1.23
N ASN A 70 0.01 2.25 2.53
CA ASN A 70 -0.95 2.70 3.54
C ASN A 70 -0.95 4.22 3.70
N ILE A 71 0.23 4.84 3.63
CA ILE A 71 0.37 6.31 3.71
C ILE A 71 -0.24 6.96 2.46
N GLY A 72 0.08 6.44 1.26
CA GLY A 72 -0.50 6.89 0.00
C GLY A 72 -2.02 6.72 -0.01
N GLY A 73 -2.52 5.57 0.45
CA GLY A 73 -3.94 5.28 0.60
C GLY A 73 -4.65 6.27 1.51
N LEU A 74 -4.05 6.58 2.67
CA LEU A 74 -4.61 7.55 3.62
C LEU A 74 -4.71 8.95 3.00
N VAL A 75 -3.67 9.41 2.31
CA VAL A 75 -3.66 10.71 1.63
C VAL A 75 -4.76 10.77 0.57
N LEU A 76 -4.94 9.70 -0.21
CA LEU A 76 -6.00 9.62 -1.22
C LEU A 76 -7.40 9.65 -0.62
N VAL A 77 -7.64 8.94 0.49
CA VAL A 77 -8.92 8.99 1.20
C VAL A 77 -9.19 10.39 1.73
N LEU A 78 -8.23 11.02 2.41
CA LEU A 78 -8.37 12.39 2.93
C LEU A 78 -8.59 13.41 1.80
N GLY A 79 -7.87 13.26 0.69
CA GLY A 79 -8.06 14.06 -0.51
C GLY A 79 -9.46 13.89 -1.10
N GLY A 80 -9.96 12.65 -1.20
CA GLY A 80 -11.30 12.33 -1.68
C GLY A 80 -12.40 12.95 -0.81
N VAL A 81 -12.26 12.85 0.52
CA VAL A 81 -13.17 13.50 1.49
C VAL A 81 -13.16 15.02 1.31
N GLY A 82 -11.98 15.62 1.15
CA GLY A 82 -11.83 17.05 0.87
C GLY A 82 -12.52 17.48 -0.43
N VAL A 83 -12.35 16.72 -1.51
CA VAL A 83 -13.01 16.97 -2.80
C VAL A 83 -14.52 16.85 -2.69
N ALA A 84 -15.04 15.86 -1.96
CA ALA A 84 -16.46 15.70 -1.70
C ALA A 84 -17.03 16.90 -0.92
N ALA A 85 -16.34 17.36 0.12
CA ALA A 85 -16.73 18.54 0.88
C ALA A 85 -16.77 19.80 -0.01
N VAL A 86 -15.73 20.03 -0.83
CA VAL A 86 -15.72 21.16 -1.78
C VAL A 86 -16.86 21.07 -2.79
N GLY A 87 -17.18 19.87 -3.28
CA GLY A 87 -18.31 19.64 -4.18
C GLY A 87 -19.68 19.94 -3.54
N ALA A 88 -19.83 19.60 -2.25
CA ALA A 88 -21.04 19.85 -1.48
C ALA A 88 -21.23 21.34 -1.16
N PHE A 89 -20.16 22.03 -0.72
CA PHE A 89 -20.23 23.42 -0.26
C PHE A 89 -19.99 24.46 -1.36
N ARG A 90 -19.48 24.10 -2.55
CA ARG A 90 -19.41 25.03 -3.69
C ARG A 90 -20.82 25.41 -4.14
N LYS A 91 -21.15 26.70 -3.97
CA LYS A 91 -22.28 27.31 -4.66
C LYS A 91 -22.05 27.23 -6.18
N PRO A 92 -23.09 26.95 -6.98
CA PRO A 92 -22.97 27.08 -8.42
C PRO A 92 -22.57 28.53 -8.73
N LYS A 93 -21.55 28.73 -9.57
CA LYS A 93 -21.37 30.05 -10.19
C LYS A 93 -22.61 30.24 -11.05
N THR A 94 -23.48 31.16 -10.66
CA THR A 94 -24.45 31.76 -11.58
C THR A 94 -23.62 32.43 -12.66
N GLU A 95 -23.50 31.78 -13.83
CA GLU A 95 -23.08 32.49 -15.03
C GLU A 95 -24.21 33.47 -15.35
N ALA A 96 -23.89 34.76 -15.24
CA ALA A 96 -24.75 35.87 -15.65
C ALA A 96 -24.47 36.18 -17.12
#